data_AF-A0A2R8BMC0-F1
#
_entry.id   AF-A0A2R8BMC0-F1
#
_cell.length_a   1.000
_cell.length_b   1.000
_cell.length_c   1.000
_cell.angle_alpha   90.00
_cell.angle_beta   90.00
_cell.angle_gamma   90.00
#
_symmetry.space_group_name_H-M   'P 1'
#
loop_
_entity.id
_entity.type
_entity.pdbx_description
1 polymer ?
#
loop_
_entity_poly.entity_id
_entity_poly.type
_entity_poly.pdbx_seq_one_letter_code
_entity_poly.pdbx_strand_id
1 'polypeptide(L)'
;MKIVNLAEKFSTFDTHWDPKVVAEYNGNDIMVVKFEGEFPFHDHPDTDDFFFVIEGEVLLDVENETHVLHPGELFVVPKGVRHRPRAEREAKVLLIEPRGTPNTGDPTTAAPKDRI
;
A
#
# COMPACT_ATOMS: atom_id res chain seq x y z
N MET A 1 -0.61 5.39 -23.43
CA MET A 1 0.76 5.02 -23.05
C MET A 1 1.49 6.31 -22.68
N LYS A 2 1.75 6.53 -21.39
CA LYS A 2 2.52 7.68 -20.87
C LYS A 2 3.45 7.15 -19.79
N ILE A 3 4.62 7.77 -19.67
CA ILE A 3 5.53 7.51 -18.54
C ILE A 3 4.85 8.02 -17.27
N VAL A 4 4.95 7.24 -16.19
CA VAL A 4 4.50 7.65 -14.85
C VAL A 4 5.74 8.00 -14.03
N ASN A 5 5.83 9.24 -13.58
CA ASN A 5 6.84 9.69 -12.62
C ASN A 5 6.24 9.62 -11.22
N LEU A 6 6.68 8.67 -10.39
CA LEU A 6 6.11 8.47 -9.05
C LEU A 6 6.35 9.68 -8.13
N ALA A 7 7.50 10.37 -8.25
CA ALA A 7 7.78 11.56 -7.46
C ALA A 7 6.79 12.69 -7.75
N GLU A 8 6.44 12.88 -9.03
CA GLU A 8 5.38 13.83 -9.42
C GLU A 8 4.02 13.40 -8.89
N LYS A 9 3.69 12.09 -8.89
CA LYS A 9 2.42 11.61 -8.34
C LYS A 9 2.32 11.86 -6.84
N PHE A 10 3.35 11.57 -6.07
CA PHE A 10 3.38 11.83 -4.63
C PHE A 10 3.25 13.33 -4.29
N SER A 11 3.65 14.23 -5.18
CA SER A 11 3.49 15.68 -4.95
C SER A 11 2.07 16.20 -5.22
N THR A 12 1.14 15.35 -5.67
CA THR A 12 -0.24 15.75 -5.97
C THR A 12 -1.23 15.55 -4.83
N PHE A 13 -0.81 14.91 -3.72
CA PHE A 13 -1.66 14.63 -2.58
C PHE A 13 -0.87 14.56 -1.27
N ASP A 14 -1.55 14.90 -0.16
CA ASP A 14 -1.00 14.87 1.21
C ASP A 14 -1.80 13.96 2.14
N THR A 15 -2.80 13.24 1.60
CA THR A 15 -3.61 12.29 2.35
C THR A 15 -2.83 10.99 2.60
N HIS A 16 -3.25 10.27 3.65
CA HIS A 16 -2.60 9.06 4.12
C HIS A 16 -3.59 7.89 4.12
N TRP A 17 -3.06 6.69 3.90
CA TRP A 17 -3.81 5.42 3.92
C TRP A 17 -4.86 5.24 2.81
N ASP A 18 -4.99 6.20 1.89
CA ASP A 18 -5.87 6.13 0.72
C ASP A 18 -5.07 5.97 -0.59
N PRO A 19 -4.88 4.73 -1.10
CA PRO A 19 -4.06 4.49 -2.29
C PRO A 19 -4.59 5.20 -3.53
N LYS A 20 -3.68 5.77 -4.31
CA LYS A 20 -3.98 6.45 -5.58
C LYS A 20 -3.50 5.61 -6.75
N VAL A 21 -4.38 5.33 -7.71
CA VAL A 21 -4.04 4.53 -8.90
C VAL A 21 -3.26 5.37 -9.90
N VAL A 22 -2.05 4.91 -10.25
CA VAL A 22 -1.16 5.61 -11.20
C VAL A 22 -1.04 4.89 -12.53
N ALA A 23 -1.26 3.58 -12.57
CA ALA A 23 -1.25 2.77 -13.78
C ALA A 23 -2.05 1.47 -13.60
N GLU A 24 -2.24 0.73 -14.69
CA GLU A 24 -2.87 -0.59 -14.68
C GLU A 24 -2.03 -1.56 -15.51
N TYR A 25 -1.95 -2.82 -15.07
CA TYR A 25 -1.26 -3.89 -15.80
C TYR A 25 -1.90 -5.25 -15.53
N ASN A 26 -2.31 -5.95 -16.59
CA ASN A 26 -2.91 -7.29 -16.50
C ASN A 26 -4.08 -7.42 -15.50
N GLY A 27 -4.95 -6.40 -15.43
CA GLY A 27 -6.07 -6.38 -14.48
C GLY A 27 -5.70 -6.01 -13.04
N ASN A 28 -4.43 -5.66 -12.79
CA ASN A 28 -3.96 -5.11 -11.52
C ASN A 28 -3.87 -3.59 -11.60
N ASP A 29 -4.09 -2.95 -10.47
CA ASP A 29 -3.81 -1.53 -10.28
C ASP A 29 -2.39 -1.38 -9.69
N ILE A 30 -1.63 -0.44 -10.24
CA ILE A 30 -0.38 0.03 -9.65
C ILE A 30 -0.71 1.34 -8.93
N MET A 31 -0.44 1.39 -7.63
CA MET A 31 -0.87 2.48 -6.77
C MET A 31 0.28 3.05 -5.95
N VAL A 32 0.13 4.31 -5.56
CA VAL A 32 1.01 4.97 -4.58
C VAL A 32 0.20 5.40 -3.37
N VAL A 33 0.81 5.36 -2.20
CA VAL A 33 0.17 5.74 -0.93
C VAL A 33 1.21 6.30 0.04
N LYS A 34 0.77 7.19 0.91
CA LYS A 34 1.55 7.70 2.05
C LYS A 34 1.07 7.01 3.33
N PHE A 35 2.01 6.50 4.13
CA PHE A 35 1.75 5.89 5.43
C PHE A 35 2.26 6.80 6.54
N GLU A 36 1.45 7.04 7.57
CA GLU A 36 1.87 7.73 8.78
C GLU A 36 0.98 7.30 9.96
N GLY A 37 1.60 7.00 11.10
CA GLY A 37 0.94 6.40 12.25
C GLY A 37 0.72 4.89 12.07
N GLU A 38 -0.43 4.40 12.54
CA GLU A 38 -0.77 2.98 12.50
C GLU A 38 -2.04 2.74 11.69
N PHE A 39 -2.00 1.80 10.78
CA PHE A 39 -3.22 1.29 10.15
C PHE A 39 -3.89 0.23 11.03
N PRO A 40 -5.19 -0.06 10.90
CA PRO A 40 -5.79 -1.17 11.62
C PRO A 40 -5.22 -2.53 11.18
N PHE A 41 -5.22 -3.51 12.10
CA PHE A 41 -4.98 -4.89 11.72
C PHE A 41 -6.09 -5.38 10.78
N HIS A 42 -5.70 -5.96 9.66
CA HIS A 42 -6.61 -6.48 8.64
C HIS A 42 -5.99 -7.69 7.93
N ASP A 43 -6.74 -8.30 7.03
CA ASP A 43 -6.32 -9.42 6.19
C ASP A 43 -7.05 -9.38 4.85
N HIS A 44 -6.48 -10.03 3.84
CA HIS A 44 -7.06 -10.14 2.51
C HIS A 44 -7.30 -11.62 2.22
N PRO A 45 -8.55 -12.12 2.21
CA PRO A 45 -8.82 -13.56 2.12
C PRO A 45 -8.40 -14.17 0.78
N ASP A 46 -8.45 -13.37 -0.30
CA ASP A 46 -8.33 -13.86 -1.67
C ASP A 46 -7.04 -13.43 -2.40
N THR A 47 -6.31 -12.45 -1.85
CA THR A 47 -5.15 -11.85 -2.51
C THR A 47 -3.99 -11.71 -1.55
N ASP A 48 -2.78 -11.90 -2.04
CA ASP A 48 -1.59 -11.45 -1.33
C ASP A 48 -1.58 -9.91 -1.31
N ASP A 49 -0.91 -9.31 -0.32
CA ASP A 49 -0.72 -7.87 -0.23
C ASP A 49 0.76 -7.50 -0.45
N PHE A 50 1.02 -6.51 -1.30
CA PHE A 50 2.35 -6.15 -1.79
C PHE A 50 2.75 -4.76 -1.31
N PHE A 51 3.91 -4.66 -0.67
CA PHE A 51 4.49 -3.40 -0.22
C PHE A 51 5.88 -3.21 -0.83
N PHE A 52 6.14 -2.05 -1.43
CA PHE A 52 7.49 -1.62 -1.80
C PHE A 52 7.75 -0.20 -1.31
N VAL A 53 8.75 -0.02 -0.44
CA VAL A 53 9.05 1.27 0.17
C VAL A 53 9.90 2.10 -0.79
N ILE A 54 9.40 3.27 -1.17
CA ILE A 54 10.11 4.24 -2.01
C ILE A 54 10.90 5.22 -1.16
N GLU A 55 10.31 5.69 -0.05
CA GLU A 55 10.90 6.67 0.87
C GLU A 55 10.37 6.43 2.28
N GLY A 56 11.17 6.73 3.30
CA GLY A 56 10.81 6.53 4.71
C GLY A 56 11.07 5.11 5.22
N GLU A 57 10.39 4.74 6.30
CA GLU A 57 10.49 3.43 6.93
C GLU A 57 9.10 2.91 7.25
N VAL A 58 8.84 1.65 6.96
CA VAL A 58 7.58 0.97 7.27
C VAL A 58 7.86 -0.18 8.23
N LEU A 59 7.11 -0.24 9.33
CA LEU A 59 7.05 -1.41 10.19
C LEU A 59 5.80 -2.20 9.84
N LEU A 60 5.96 -3.47 9.48
CA LEU A 60 4.86 -4.34 9.12
C LEU A 60 4.74 -5.43 10.19
N ASP A 61 3.72 -5.32 11.04
CA ASP A 61 3.40 -6.36 12.01
C ASP A 61 2.67 -7.48 11.27
N VAL A 62 3.23 -8.69 11.28
CA VAL A 62 2.68 -9.89 10.64
C VAL A 62 2.70 -11.01 11.67
N GLU A 63 1.51 -11.53 12.01
CA GLU A 63 1.35 -12.52 13.08
C GLU A 63 2.01 -12.09 14.41
N ASN A 64 3.16 -12.67 14.76
CA ASN A 64 3.90 -12.42 16.02
C ASN A 64 5.24 -11.69 15.79
N GLU A 65 5.49 -11.22 14.57
CA GLU A 65 6.75 -10.61 14.18
C GLU A 65 6.50 -9.21 13.58
N THR A 66 7.53 -8.37 13.63
CA THR A 66 7.52 -7.05 12.99
C THR A 66 8.67 -7.00 12.02
N HIS A 67 8.36 -6.85 10.74
CA HIS A 67 9.35 -6.63 9.69
C HIS A 67 9.57 -5.12 9.51
N VAL A 68 10.83 -4.69 9.49
CA VAL A 68 11.19 -3.29 9.21
C VAL A 68 11.63 -3.22 7.75
N LEU A 69 10.97 -2.36 6.97
CA LEU A 69 11.27 -2.14 5.57
C LEU A 69 11.85 -0.74 5.37
N HIS A 70 12.95 -0.67 4.65
CA HIS A 70 13.65 0.54 4.24
C HIS A 70 13.46 0.83 2.74
N PRO A 71 13.85 2.02 2.25
CA PRO A 71 13.70 2.35 0.84
C PRO A 71 14.42 1.36 -0.08
N GLY A 72 13.72 0.88 -1.11
CA GLY A 72 14.20 -0.13 -2.03
C GLY A 72 13.88 -1.57 -1.63
N GLU A 73 13.25 -1.79 -0.48
CA GLU A 73 12.84 -3.11 0.00
C GLU A 73 11.35 -3.37 -0.28
N LEU A 74 11.03 -4.63 -0.56
CA LEU A 74 9.66 -5.11 -0.72
C LEU A 74 9.33 -6.20 0.29
N PHE A 75 8.05 -6.32 0.62
CA PHE A 75 7.50 -7.44 1.36
C PHE A 75 6.15 -7.82 0.79
N VAL A 76 5.85 -9.12 0.77
CA VAL A 76 4.56 -9.64 0.34
C VAL A 76 3.95 -10.41 1.50
N VAL A 77 2.78 -9.96 1.95
CA VAL A 77 1.99 -10.68 2.95
C VAL A 77 1.11 -11.69 2.21
N PRO A 78 1.25 -13.01 2.50
CA PRO A 78 0.40 -14.00 1.88
C PRO A 78 -1.09 -13.79 2.21
N LYS A 79 -1.97 -14.13 1.29
CA LYS A 79 -3.43 -14.06 1.50
C LYS A 79 -3.88 -14.76 2.78
N GLY A 80 -4.86 -14.17 3.45
CA GLY A 80 -5.43 -14.63 4.71
C GLY A 80 -4.53 -14.39 5.93
N VAL A 81 -3.32 -13.86 5.76
CA VAL A 81 -2.44 -13.53 6.88
C VAL A 81 -2.79 -12.15 7.43
N ARG A 82 -3.10 -12.11 8.72
CA ARG A 82 -3.43 -10.87 9.43
C ARG A 82 -2.18 -10.04 9.65
N HIS A 83 -2.25 -8.76 9.28
CA HIS A 83 -1.12 -7.86 9.33
C HIS A 83 -1.53 -6.41 9.60
N ARG A 84 -0.54 -5.57 9.88
CA ARG A 84 -0.70 -4.13 10.12
C ARG A 84 0.56 -3.35 9.70
N PRO A 85 0.47 -2.47 8.69
CA PRO A 85 1.52 -1.49 8.40
C PRO A 85 1.48 -0.32 9.39
N ARG A 86 2.66 0.19 9.73
CA ARG A 86 2.88 1.36 10.58
C ARG A 86 4.05 2.17 10.02
N ALA A 87 4.04 3.47 10.25
CA ALA A 87 5.16 4.35 9.94
C ALA A 87 5.24 5.48 10.97
N GLU A 88 6.35 5.61 11.69
CA GLU A 88 6.52 6.65 12.73
C GLU A 88 6.54 8.06 12.11
N ARG A 89 7.04 8.17 10.87
CA ARG A 89 7.00 9.38 10.03
C ARG A 89 6.45 9.00 8.67
N GLU A 90 5.99 9.98 7.88
CA GLU A 90 5.53 9.74 6.51
C GLU A 90 6.50 8.83 5.73
N ALA A 91 5.95 7.72 5.22
CA ALA A 91 6.62 6.82 4.29
C ALA A 91 5.83 6.76 2.98
N LYS A 92 6.54 6.68 1.85
CA LYS A 92 5.96 6.59 0.51
C LYS A 92 6.07 5.17 0.01
N VAL A 93 4.93 4.57 -0.33
CA VAL A 93 4.84 3.14 -0.64
C VAL A 93 4.18 2.95 -2.00
N LEU A 94 4.71 2.02 -2.79
CA LEU A 94 4.09 1.49 -3.99
C LEU A 94 3.35 0.20 -3.63
N LEU A 95 2.10 0.09 -4.08
CA LEU A 95 1.27 -1.11 -3.96
C LEU A 95 0.92 -1.65 -5.35
N ILE A 96 0.74 -2.96 -5.44
CA ILE A 96 0.24 -3.63 -6.65
C ILE A 96 -0.79 -4.67 -6.20
N GLU A 97 -2.02 -4.52 -6.67
CA GLU A 97 -3.13 -5.39 -6.28
C GLU A 97 -4.06 -5.65 -7.48
N PRO A 98 -4.80 -6.77 -7.50
CA PRO A 98 -5.93 -6.93 -8.39
C PRO A 98 -6.89 -5.74 -8.29
N ARG A 99 -7.46 -5.31 -9.42
CA ARG A 99 -8.38 -4.18 -9.43
C ARG A 99 -9.58 -4.43 -8.52
N GLY A 100 -9.90 -3.45 -7.69
CA GLY A 100 -11.04 -3.49 -6.79
C GLY A 100 -10.78 -4.16 -5.44
N THR A 101 -9.56 -4.63 -5.18
CA THR A 101 -9.16 -5.09 -3.84
C THR A 101 -9.37 -3.96 -2.82
N PRO A 102 -10.09 -4.20 -1.71
CA PRO A 102 -10.23 -3.20 -0.64
C PRO A 102 -8.95 -3.11 0.18
N ASN A 103 -8.43 -1.92 0.44
CA ASN A 103 -7.18 -1.72 1.21
C ASN A 103 -7.27 -2.14 2.69
N THR A 104 -8.47 -2.44 3.19
CA THR A 104 -8.72 -2.95 4.55
C THR A 104 -9.13 -4.42 4.54
N GLY A 105 -9.16 -5.09 3.38
CA GLY A 105 -9.78 -6.41 3.23
C GLY A 105 -11.32 -6.42 3.21
N ASP A 106 -11.97 -5.31 3.57
CA ASP A 106 -13.43 -5.19 3.64
C ASP A 106 -13.94 -4.05 2.73
N PRO A 107 -14.77 -4.36 1.71
CA PRO A 107 -15.32 -3.35 0.81
C PRO A 107 -16.12 -2.23 1.50
N THR A 108 -16.65 -2.46 2.70
CA THR A 108 -17.44 -1.46 3.45
C THR A 108 -16.60 -0.41 4.16
N THR A 109 -15.30 -0.69 4.34
CA THR A 109 -14.35 0.20 5.02
C THR A 109 -13.22 0.67 4.11
N ALA A 110 -13.25 0.27 2.84
CA ALA A 110 -12.24 0.61 1.86
C ALA A 110 -12.20 2.11 1.53
N ALA A 111 -11.00 2.65 1.41
CA ALA A 111 -10.79 4.01 0.91
C ALA A 111 -11.06 4.09 -0.61
N PRO A 112 -11.53 5.24 -1.12
CA PRO A 112 -11.64 5.43 -2.57
C PRO A 112 -10.26 5.43 -3.22
N LYS A 113 -10.14 4.68 -4.33
CA LYS A 113 -8.90 4.56 -5.11
C LYS A 113 -8.92 5.49 -6.33
N ASP A 114 -8.78 6.80 -6.09
CA ASP A 114 -8.78 7.80 -7.16
C ASP A 114 -7.62 7.58 -8.14
N ARG A 115 -7.86 7.82 -9.43
CA ARG A 115 -6.83 7.77 -10.46
C ARG A 115 -6.18 9.14 -10.64
N ILE A 116 -4.85 9.20 -10.56
CA ILE A 116 -4.07 10.44 -10.66
C ILE A 116 -3.01 10.40 -11.74
#